data_AF-A0A383BJN0-F1
#
_entry.id   AF-A0A383BJN0-F1
#
_cell.length_a   1.000
_cell.length_b   1.000
_cell.length_c   1.000
_cell.angle_alpha   90.00
_cell.angle_beta   90.00
_cell.angle_gamma   90.00
#
_symmetry.space_group_name_H-M   'P 1'
#
loop_
_entity.id
_entity.type
_entity.pdbx_description
1 polymer ?
#
loop_
_entity_poly.entity_id
_entity_poly.type
_entity_poly.pdbx_seq_one_letter_code
_entity_poly.pdbx_strand_id
1 'polypeptide(L)'
;MKSGRLLLVLFLALYLGVVVSSAWVCDDAYITFRSIDNWLNGYGLRWNVAERVQSYTHPLWMLTVTGLYAATGEIYLSALALSVAASVGALALLGFGIARTPATGLLAIAPLILSKAFVDYSTSGLENPLTPLLLAAFYWIFFTRSERHDGTFLLALSAALVGINRLDALLLVVPAPAIHCARHRARADLRALALGLLPLAAWEIVSLV
;
A
#
# COMPACT_ATOMS: atom_id res chain seq x y z
N MET A 1 13.26 27.56 6.23
CA MET A 1 13.07 26.35 5.39
C MET A 1 13.88 25.13 5.87
N LYS A 2 15.19 25.25 6.19
CA LYS A 2 16.02 24.11 6.64
C LYS A 2 15.57 23.47 7.97
N SER A 3 15.24 24.29 8.97
CA SER A 3 14.76 23.80 10.30
C SER A 3 13.49 22.95 10.20
N GLY A 4 12.52 23.32 9.36
CA GLY A 4 11.27 22.55 9.21
C GLY A 4 11.48 21.16 8.60
N ARG A 5 12.40 21.01 7.64
CA ARG A 5 12.71 19.68 7.08
C ARG A 5 13.43 18.79 8.08
N LEU A 6 14.30 19.37 8.92
CA LEU A 6 14.93 18.64 10.02
C LEU A 6 13.87 18.10 11.01
N LEU A 7 12.87 18.91 11.36
CA LEU A 7 11.77 18.45 12.22
C LEU A 7 10.99 17.27 11.61
N LEU A 8 10.73 17.27 10.29
CA LEU A 8 10.11 16.13 9.63
C LEU A 8 10.96 14.86 9.73
N VAL A 9 12.28 14.97 9.53
CA VAL A 9 13.19 13.83 9.70
C VAL A 9 13.15 13.32 11.15
N LEU A 10 13.13 14.22 12.13
CA LEU A 10 13.03 13.84 13.54
C LEU A 10 11.70 13.15 13.86
N PHE A 11 10.59 13.58 13.26
CA PHE A 11 9.29 12.92 13.41
C PHE A 11 9.26 11.53 12.77
N LEU A 12 9.91 11.36 11.61
CA LEU A 12 10.05 10.02 11.00
C LEU A 12 10.95 9.11 11.82
N ALA A 13 12.03 9.63 12.40
CA ALA A 13 12.89 8.87 13.30
C ALA A 13 12.15 8.49 14.59
N LEU A 14 11.36 9.40 15.15
CA LEU A 14 10.46 9.13 16.28
C LEU A 14 9.46 8.03 15.91
N TYR A 15 8.78 8.16 14.78
CA TYR A 15 7.84 7.15 14.30
C TYR A 15 8.49 5.78 14.11
N LEU A 16 9.69 5.74 13.52
CA LEU A 16 10.45 4.50 13.35
C LEU A 16 10.73 3.86 14.72
N GLY A 17 11.17 4.65 15.71
CA GLY A 17 11.39 4.16 17.07
C GLY A 17 10.11 3.60 17.70
N VAL A 18 9.00 4.34 17.59
CA VAL A 18 7.68 3.92 18.08
C VAL A 18 7.24 2.62 17.43
N VAL A 19 7.19 2.55 16.09
CA VAL A 19 6.67 1.40 15.35
C VAL A 19 7.51 0.15 15.54
N VAL A 20 8.83 0.28 15.71
CA VAL A 20 9.72 -0.84 16.01
C VAL A 20 9.53 -1.31 17.45
N SER A 21 9.36 -0.40 18.41
CA SER A 21 9.13 -0.77 19.80
C SER A 21 7.76 -1.43 20.05
N SER A 22 6.78 -1.12 19.20
CA SER A 22 5.44 -1.72 19.23
C SER A 22 5.27 -2.81 18.18
N ALA A 23 6.35 -3.36 17.62
CA ALA A 23 6.27 -4.30 16.50
C ALA A 23 5.70 -5.66 16.93
N TRP A 24 4.67 -6.13 16.24
CA TRP A 24 4.05 -7.44 16.44
C TRP A 24 3.40 -7.92 15.14
N VAL A 25 3.23 -9.22 15.00
CA VAL A 25 2.46 -9.83 13.91
C VAL A 25 1.22 -10.48 14.50
N CYS A 26 0.05 -10.23 13.91
CA CYS A 26 -1.19 -10.84 14.33
C CYS A 26 -1.30 -12.30 13.92
N ASP A 27 -2.11 -13.05 14.65
CA ASP A 27 -2.51 -14.42 14.32
C ASP A 27 -3.21 -14.51 12.97
N ASP A 28 -4.09 -13.55 12.64
CA ASP A 28 -4.78 -13.50 11.35
C ASP A 28 -3.80 -13.42 10.15
N ALA A 29 -2.64 -12.79 10.30
CA ALA A 29 -1.64 -12.73 9.22
C ALA A 29 -1.12 -14.12 8.84
N TYR A 30 -1.12 -15.06 9.78
CA TYR A 30 -0.71 -16.44 9.51
C TYR A 30 -1.66 -17.16 8.55
N ILE A 31 -2.90 -16.66 8.39
CA ILE A 31 -3.84 -17.15 7.37
C ILE A 31 -3.25 -16.99 5.96
N THR A 32 -2.63 -15.85 5.71
CA THR A 32 -1.96 -15.60 4.43
C THR A 32 -0.61 -16.30 4.37
N PHE A 33 0.15 -16.31 5.47
CA PHE A 33 1.49 -16.88 5.49
C PHE A 33 1.52 -18.37 5.17
N ARG A 34 0.54 -19.15 5.64
CA ARG A 34 0.44 -20.57 5.26
C ARG A 34 0.18 -20.74 3.76
N SER A 35 -0.66 -19.89 3.17
CA SER A 35 -0.92 -19.94 1.73
C SER A 35 0.32 -19.56 0.92
N ILE A 36 1.14 -18.62 1.43
CA ILE A 36 2.45 -18.27 0.88
C ILE A 36 3.41 -19.48 0.98
N ASP A 37 3.53 -20.09 2.17
CA ASP A 37 4.40 -21.24 2.41
C ASP A 37 4.02 -22.43 1.52
N ASN A 38 2.73 -22.75 1.42
CA ASN A 38 2.22 -23.77 0.52
C ASN A 38 2.58 -23.48 -0.95
N TRP A 39 2.48 -22.22 -1.37
CA TRP A 39 2.83 -21.84 -2.73
C TRP A 39 4.31 -22.05 -3.03
N LEU A 40 5.19 -21.59 -2.14
CA LEU A 40 6.64 -21.75 -2.29
C LEU A 40 7.09 -23.22 -2.22
N ASN A 41 6.34 -24.08 -1.52
CA ASN A 41 6.58 -25.53 -1.49
C ASN A 41 5.90 -26.31 -2.63
N GLY A 42 5.28 -25.62 -3.61
CA GLY A 42 4.71 -26.25 -4.80
C GLY A 42 3.27 -26.76 -4.68
N TYR A 43 2.59 -26.49 -3.56
CA TYR A 43 1.19 -26.86 -3.34
C TYR A 43 0.19 -25.84 -3.88
N GLY A 44 0.69 -24.70 -4.37
CA GLY A 44 -0.11 -23.58 -4.87
C GLY A 44 -0.63 -22.66 -3.76
N LEU A 45 -1.28 -21.56 -4.17
CA LEU A 45 -1.84 -20.53 -3.27
C LEU A 45 -3.14 -21.03 -2.61
N ARG A 46 -3.01 -21.95 -1.67
CA ARG A 46 -4.12 -22.61 -0.96
C ARG A 46 -3.84 -22.67 0.52
N TRP A 47 -4.89 -22.60 1.34
CA TRP A 47 -4.76 -22.79 2.78
C TRP A 47 -4.53 -24.26 3.18
N ASN A 48 -5.40 -25.15 2.69
CA ASN A 48 -5.29 -26.60 2.84
C ASN A 48 -4.85 -27.20 1.51
N VAL A 49 -3.80 -28.01 1.49
CA VAL A 49 -3.26 -28.58 0.24
C VAL A 49 -4.31 -29.42 -0.51
N ALA A 50 -5.15 -30.14 0.23
CA ALA A 50 -6.22 -30.99 -0.31
C ALA A 50 -7.43 -30.20 -0.84
N GLU A 51 -7.57 -28.91 -0.51
CA GLU A 51 -8.75 -28.11 -0.83
C GLU A 51 -8.37 -26.87 -1.64
N ARG A 52 -9.14 -26.56 -2.67
CA ARG A 52 -8.95 -25.33 -3.44
C ARG A 52 -9.73 -24.20 -2.76
N VAL A 53 -9.12 -23.56 -1.77
CA VAL A 53 -9.72 -22.42 -1.04
C VAL A 53 -8.73 -21.26 -0.98
N GLN A 54 -9.17 -20.09 -1.46
CA GLN A 54 -8.46 -18.83 -1.31
C GLN A 54 -8.77 -18.24 0.07
N SER A 55 -7.73 -18.08 0.91
CA SER A 55 -7.88 -17.59 2.28
C SER A 55 -7.42 -16.13 2.49
N TYR A 56 -6.87 -15.49 1.46
CA TYR A 56 -6.32 -14.14 1.52
C TYR A 56 -7.19 -13.15 0.72
N THR A 57 -7.26 -11.91 1.20
CA THR A 57 -8.10 -10.83 0.62
C THR A 57 -7.29 -9.66 0.08
N HIS A 58 -5.97 -9.68 0.27
CA HIS A 58 -5.03 -8.62 -0.10
C HIS A 58 -3.87 -9.17 -0.97
N PRO A 59 -4.14 -9.52 -2.23
CA PRO A 59 -3.19 -10.16 -3.16
C PRO A 59 -1.87 -9.42 -3.31
N LEU A 60 -1.90 -8.09 -3.40
CA LEU A 60 -0.68 -7.30 -3.55
C LEU A 60 0.24 -7.46 -2.35
N TRP A 61 -0.32 -7.37 -1.14
CA TRP A 61 0.44 -7.61 0.09
C TRP A 61 0.96 -9.05 0.16
N MET A 62 0.12 -10.04 -0.18
CA MET A 62 0.50 -11.46 -0.21
C MET A 62 1.70 -11.69 -1.15
N LEU A 63 1.65 -11.17 -2.38
CA LEU A 63 2.73 -11.30 -3.35
C LEU A 63 4.01 -10.58 -2.88
N THR A 64 3.86 -9.41 -2.25
CA THR A 64 4.99 -8.64 -1.71
C THR A 64 5.71 -9.40 -0.59
N VAL A 65 4.94 -9.96 0.36
CA VAL A 65 5.49 -10.81 1.43
C VAL A 65 6.13 -12.07 0.85
N THR A 66 5.48 -12.72 -0.12
CA THR A 66 6.03 -13.90 -0.80
C THR A 66 7.39 -13.62 -1.41
N GLY A 67 7.54 -12.49 -2.12
CA GLY A 67 8.79 -12.13 -2.78
C GLY A 67 9.96 -11.99 -1.81
N LEU A 68 9.75 -11.33 -0.65
CA LEU A 68 10.79 -11.21 0.36
C LEU A 68 11.03 -12.53 1.10
N TYR A 69 9.96 -13.23 1.48
CA TYR A 69 10.06 -14.51 2.17
C TYR A 69 10.81 -15.57 1.36
N ALA A 70 10.59 -15.63 0.03
CA ALA A 70 11.33 -16.54 -0.84
C ALA A 70 12.85 -16.29 -0.83
N ALA A 71 13.30 -15.07 -0.53
CA ALA A 71 14.71 -14.72 -0.44
C ALA A 71 15.30 -14.91 0.96
N THR A 72 14.50 -14.72 2.01
CA THR A 72 14.97 -14.74 3.41
C THR A 72 14.79 -16.07 4.10
N GLY A 73 13.79 -16.86 3.69
CA GLY A 73 13.35 -18.07 4.40
C GLY A 73 12.72 -17.81 5.77
N GLU A 74 12.48 -16.55 6.15
CA GLU A 74 11.93 -16.16 7.45
C GLU A 74 10.73 -15.22 7.27
N ILE A 75 9.51 -15.75 7.41
CA ILE A 75 8.28 -15.04 7.03
C ILE A 75 7.91 -13.94 8.03
N TYR A 76 8.19 -14.15 9.32
CA TYR A 76 7.84 -13.23 10.39
C TYR A 76 8.63 -11.91 10.29
N LEU A 77 9.95 -12.02 10.18
CA LEU A 77 10.86 -10.88 10.01
C LEU A 77 10.68 -10.23 8.64
N SER A 78 10.35 -11.00 7.60
CA SER A 78 10.06 -10.43 6.28
C SER A 78 8.81 -9.55 6.32
N ALA A 79 7.72 -10.04 6.92
CA ALA A 79 6.50 -9.26 7.05
C ALA A 79 6.71 -8.01 7.91
N LEU A 80 7.44 -8.12 9.03
CA LEU A 80 7.79 -6.96 9.86
C LEU A 80 8.64 -5.94 9.11
N ALA A 81 9.69 -6.38 8.41
CA ALA A 81 10.57 -5.49 7.66
C ALA A 81 9.81 -4.72 6.56
N LEU A 82 8.95 -5.43 5.81
CA LEU A 82 8.08 -4.82 4.80
C LEU A 82 7.09 -3.83 5.43
N SER A 83 6.51 -4.20 6.57
CA SER A 83 5.53 -3.37 7.28
C SER A 83 6.13 -2.07 7.77
N VAL A 84 7.32 -2.13 8.39
CA VAL A 84 8.07 -0.95 8.84
C VAL A 84 8.47 -0.09 7.64
N ALA A 85 9.03 -0.69 6.59
CA ALA A 85 9.45 0.03 5.39
C ALA A 85 8.27 0.74 4.71
N ALA A 86 7.13 0.06 4.56
CA ALA A 86 5.93 0.62 3.95
C ALA A 86 5.36 1.76 4.79
N SER A 87 5.26 1.58 6.10
CA SER A 87 4.71 2.58 7.01
C SER A 87 5.58 3.85 7.10
N VAL A 88 6.89 3.69 7.21
CA VAL A 88 7.84 4.83 7.19
C VAL A 88 7.81 5.51 5.82
N GLY A 89 7.77 4.72 4.74
CA GLY A 89 7.64 5.22 3.37
C GLY A 89 6.37 6.06 3.18
N ALA A 90 5.24 5.63 3.76
CA ALA A 90 3.97 6.35 3.68
C ALA A 90 4.07 7.74 4.33
N LEU A 91 4.59 7.82 5.56
CA LEU A 91 4.76 9.10 6.26
C LEU A 91 5.83 9.97 5.60
N ALA A 92 6.90 9.38 5.06
CA ALA A 92 7.92 10.12 4.33
C ALA A 92 7.34 10.75 3.06
N LEU A 93 6.52 10.01 2.32
CA LEU A 93 5.86 10.51 1.12
C LEU A 93 4.82 11.58 1.46
N LEU A 94 4.07 11.40 2.55
CA LEU A 94 3.14 12.40 3.06
C LEU A 94 3.87 13.72 3.42
N GLY A 95 4.98 13.63 4.17
CA GLY A 95 5.71 14.79 4.68
C GLY A 95 6.58 15.50 3.65
N PHE A 96 7.23 14.77 2.73
CA PHE A 96 8.18 15.33 1.77
C PHE A 96 7.66 15.38 0.33
N GLY A 97 6.73 14.51 -0.03
CA GLY A 97 6.15 14.44 -1.37
C GLY A 97 4.87 15.26 -1.52
N ILE A 98 3.91 15.07 -0.61
CA ILE A 98 2.56 15.65 -0.71
C ILE A 98 2.48 17.02 -0.03
N ALA A 99 3.01 17.14 1.21
CA ALA A 99 2.91 18.36 1.98
C ALA A 99 3.61 19.55 1.28
N ARG A 100 2.90 20.68 1.17
CA ARG A 100 3.41 21.91 0.54
C ARG A 100 4.43 22.63 1.42
N THR A 101 4.27 22.52 2.74
CA THR A 101 5.18 23.12 3.73
C THR A 101 5.51 22.10 4.82
N PRO A 102 6.66 22.25 5.52
CA PRO A 102 6.98 21.39 6.65
C PRO A 102 5.93 21.43 7.76
N ALA A 103 5.31 22.58 8.02
CA ALA A 103 4.25 22.71 9.02
C ALA A 103 3.03 21.85 8.67
N THR A 104 2.56 21.89 7.42
CA THR A 104 1.45 21.03 6.96
C THR A 104 1.80 19.55 7.01
N GLY A 105 3.07 19.18 6.75
CA GLY A 105 3.53 17.80 6.88
C GLY A 105 3.52 17.32 8.32
N LEU A 106 4.03 18.15 9.25
CA LEU A 106 4.00 17.84 10.69
C LEU A 106 2.56 17.74 11.22
N LEU A 107 1.66 18.64 10.80
CA LEU A 107 0.25 18.58 11.17
C LEU A 107 -0.45 17.32 10.66
N ALA A 108 -0.02 16.76 9.52
CA ALA A 108 -0.56 15.52 8.98
C ALA A 108 0.04 14.27 9.66
N ILE A 109 1.33 14.29 9.97
CA ILE A 109 2.05 13.14 10.55
C ILE A 109 1.80 13.01 12.06
N ALA A 110 1.75 14.11 12.81
CA ALA A 110 1.65 14.08 14.28
C ALA A 110 0.43 13.28 14.79
N PRO A 111 -0.79 13.47 14.26
CA PRO A 111 -1.95 12.69 14.69
C PRO A 111 -1.81 11.19 14.40
N LEU A 112 -1.09 10.81 13.34
CA LEU A 112 -0.86 9.41 12.98
C LEU A 112 0.08 8.73 13.97
N ILE A 113 1.16 9.40 14.37
CA ILE A 113 2.09 8.90 15.41
C ILE A 113 1.37 8.76 16.76
N LEU A 114 0.46 9.69 17.08
CA LEU A 114 -0.31 9.66 18.32
C LEU A 114 -1.49 8.65 18.30
N SER A 115 -1.86 8.16 17.13
CA SER A 115 -2.95 7.19 16.98
C SER A 115 -2.45 5.78 17.25
N LYS A 116 -2.85 5.23 18.41
CA LYS A 116 -2.52 3.85 18.78
C LYS A 116 -2.96 2.85 17.71
N ALA A 117 -4.17 3.02 17.16
CA ALA A 117 -4.67 2.14 16.11
C ALA A 117 -3.80 2.17 14.85
N PHE A 118 -3.29 3.35 14.46
CA PHE A 118 -2.39 3.45 13.32
C PHE A 118 -1.05 2.79 13.60
N VAL A 119 -0.44 3.09 14.75
CA VAL A 119 0.87 2.55 15.16
C VAL A 119 0.82 1.03 15.31
N ASP A 120 -0.15 0.49 16.05
CA ASP A 120 -0.23 -0.95 16.32
C ASP A 120 -0.43 -1.73 15.02
N TYR A 121 -1.32 -1.28 14.13
CA TYR A 121 -1.57 -2.00 12.88
C TYR A 121 -0.52 -1.77 11.78
N SER A 122 0.43 -0.85 11.99
CA SER A 122 1.53 -0.59 11.05
C SER A 122 2.57 -1.71 10.98
N THR A 123 2.52 -2.70 11.88
CA THR A 123 3.38 -3.88 11.87
C THR A 123 2.64 -5.22 11.89
N SER A 124 1.30 -5.20 11.96
CA SER A 124 0.43 -6.37 12.15
C SER A 124 0.64 -7.58 11.24
N GLY A 125 1.41 -7.46 10.15
CA GLY A 125 1.64 -8.51 9.16
C GLY A 125 0.53 -8.63 8.11
N LEU A 126 -0.53 -7.82 8.24
CA LEU A 126 -1.59 -7.63 7.26
C LEU A 126 -1.24 -6.52 6.27
N GLU A 127 -2.14 -6.20 5.34
CA GLU A 127 -1.98 -5.20 4.28
C GLU A 127 -2.03 -3.73 4.75
N ASN A 128 -2.36 -3.52 6.03
CA ASN A 128 -2.51 -2.20 6.66
C ASN A 128 -1.29 -1.28 6.47
N PRO A 129 -0.03 -1.73 6.52
CA PRO A 129 1.14 -0.86 6.31
C PRO A 129 1.27 -0.38 4.85
N LEU A 130 0.91 -1.24 3.90
CA LEU A 130 1.01 -0.94 2.47
C LEU A 130 -0.12 0.00 2.01
N THR A 131 -1.29 -0.06 2.66
CA THR A 131 -2.45 0.77 2.28
C THR A 131 -2.17 2.28 2.35
N PRO A 132 -1.68 2.86 3.47
CA PRO A 132 -1.30 4.28 3.54
C PRO A 132 -0.22 4.67 2.54
N LEU A 133 0.75 3.78 2.26
CA LEU A 133 1.79 4.03 1.27
C LEU A 133 1.19 4.16 -0.14
N LEU A 134 0.31 3.22 -0.53
CA LEU A 134 -0.35 3.26 -1.84
C LEU A 134 -1.27 4.47 -1.97
N LEU A 135 -2.00 4.83 -0.91
CA LEU A 135 -2.83 6.04 -0.90
C LEU A 135 -1.96 7.31 -1.03
N ALA A 136 -0.87 7.40 -0.27
CA ALA A 136 0.07 8.52 -0.39
C ALA A 136 0.67 8.60 -1.80
N ALA A 137 1.06 7.46 -2.39
CA ALA A 137 1.57 7.39 -3.76
C ALA A 137 0.52 7.84 -4.78
N PHE A 138 -0.71 7.36 -4.65
CA PHE A 138 -1.83 7.78 -5.50
C PHE A 138 -2.03 9.30 -5.47
N TYR A 139 -2.12 9.90 -4.27
CA TYR A 139 -2.34 11.35 -4.14
C TYR A 139 -1.12 12.16 -4.60
N TRP A 140 0.10 11.66 -4.34
CA TRP A 140 1.31 12.28 -4.88
C TRP A 140 1.32 12.30 -6.41
N ILE A 141 0.95 11.18 -7.06
CA ILE A 141 0.77 11.10 -8.52
C ILE A 141 -0.33 12.07 -8.97
N PHE A 142 -1.47 12.10 -8.30
CA PHE A 142 -2.58 12.99 -8.64
C PHE A 142 -2.18 14.47 -8.62
N PHE A 143 -1.42 14.91 -7.61
CA PHE A 143 -1.00 16.31 -7.50
C PHE A 143 0.17 16.69 -8.41
N THR A 144 0.95 15.74 -8.91
CA THR A 144 2.19 16.02 -9.67
C THR A 144 2.16 15.60 -11.13
N ARG A 145 1.30 14.63 -11.48
CA ARG A 145 1.26 13.98 -12.79
C ARG A 145 -0.08 14.07 -13.50
N SER A 146 -1.16 14.52 -12.85
CA SER A 146 -2.50 14.60 -13.47
C SER A 146 -2.48 15.33 -14.82
N GLU A 147 -1.79 16.46 -14.92
CA GLU A 147 -1.71 17.25 -16.17
C GLU A 147 -0.72 16.70 -17.22
N ARG A 148 -0.01 15.60 -16.95
CA ARG A 148 0.96 15.00 -17.87
C ARG A 148 0.30 13.90 -18.72
N HIS A 149 0.91 13.60 -19.86
CA HIS A 149 0.41 12.58 -20.80
C HIS A 149 0.34 11.17 -20.17
N ASP A 150 1.25 10.85 -19.24
CA ASP A 150 1.28 9.57 -18.51
C ASP A 150 0.35 9.55 -17.28
N GLY A 151 -0.25 10.69 -16.92
CA GLY A 151 -1.03 10.86 -15.69
C GLY A 151 -2.21 9.90 -15.58
N THR A 152 -2.98 9.73 -16.66
CA THR A 152 -4.17 8.85 -16.67
C THR A 152 -3.78 7.39 -16.41
N PHE A 153 -2.72 6.89 -17.06
CA PHE A 153 -2.24 5.52 -16.84
C PHE A 153 -1.75 5.33 -15.40
N LEU A 154 -0.91 6.23 -14.89
CA LEU A 154 -0.36 6.12 -13.54
C LEU A 154 -1.43 6.21 -12.46
N LEU A 155 -2.46 7.05 -12.64
CA LEU A 155 -3.61 7.13 -11.74
C LEU A 155 -4.44 5.86 -11.77
N ALA A 156 -4.71 5.32 -12.96
CA ALA A 156 -5.44 4.06 -13.12
C ALA A 156 -4.68 2.89 -12.50
N LEU A 157 -3.36 2.80 -12.75
CA LEU A 157 -2.48 1.78 -12.20
C LEU A 157 -2.40 1.87 -10.68
N SER A 158 -2.15 3.05 -10.12
CA SER A 158 -2.10 3.23 -8.67
C SER A 158 -3.45 2.95 -8.01
N ALA A 159 -4.58 3.31 -8.63
CA ALA A 159 -5.90 2.92 -8.15
C ALA A 159 -6.09 1.39 -8.19
N ALA A 160 -5.67 0.73 -9.27
CA ALA A 160 -5.73 -0.73 -9.36
C ALA A 160 -4.90 -1.40 -8.25
N LEU A 161 -3.68 -0.91 -8.00
CA LEU A 161 -2.82 -1.39 -6.90
C LEU A 161 -3.45 -1.19 -5.53
N VAL A 162 -4.12 -0.05 -5.29
CA VAL A 162 -4.92 0.15 -4.07
C VAL A 162 -6.02 -0.91 -3.98
N GLY A 163 -6.75 -1.16 -5.06
CA GLY A 163 -7.85 -2.14 -5.10
C GLY A 163 -7.41 -3.58 -4.82
N ILE A 164 -6.30 -4.03 -5.42
CA ILE A 164 -5.74 -5.37 -5.17
C ILE A 164 -5.00 -5.48 -3.84
N ASN A 165 -4.82 -4.37 -3.10
CA ASN A 165 -4.37 -4.40 -1.71
C ASN A 165 -5.55 -4.41 -0.75
N ARG A 166 -6.52 -3.52 -0.96
CA ARG A 166 -7.74 -3.36 -0.16
C ARG A 166 -8.85 -2.78 -1.03
N LEU A 167 -9.82 -3.59 -1.39
CA LEU A 167 -10.87 -3.22 -2.35
C LEU A 167 -11.73 -2.05 -1.84
N ASP A 168 -12.03 -2.02 -0.55
CA ASP A 168 -12.80 -0.94 0.10
C ASP A 168 -12.07 0.40 0.10
N ALA A 169 -10.72 0.40 0.10
CA ALA A 169 -9.92 1.61 -0.04
C ALA A 169 -10.06 2.29 -1.41
N LEU A 170 -10.63 1.62 -2.42
CA LEU A 170 -10.98 2.25 -3.69
C LEU A 170 -11.93 3.44 -3.52
N LEU A 171 -12.80 3.42 -2.51
CA LEU A 171 -13.69 4.53 -2.20
C LEU A 171 -12.94 5.85 -1.96
N LEU A 172 -11.69 5.77 -1.47
CA LEU A 172 -10.84 6.92 -1.20
C LEU A 172 -10.10 7.44 -2.44
N VAL A 173 -10.03 6.67 -3.53
CA VAL A 173 -9.27 7.05 -4.74
C VAL A 173 -10.15 7.25 -5.97
N VAL A 174 -11.27 6.52 -6.11
CA VAL A 174 -12.18 6.57 -7.28
C VAL A 174 -12.68 7.99 -7.64
N PRO A 175 -12.95 8.91 -6.70
CA PRO A 175 -13.38 10.26 -7.06
C PRO A 175 -12.33 11.04 -7.87
N ALA A 176 -11.04 10.81 -7.63
CA ALA A 176 -9.97 11.60 -8.23
C ALA A 176 -9.79 11.34 -9.74
N PRO A 177 -9.76 10.08 -10.25
CA PRO A 177 -9.77 9.79 -11.68
C PRO A 177 -11.08 10.24 -12.35
N ALA A 178 -12.22 10.14 -11.66
CA ALA A 178 -13.49 10.62 -12.17
C ALA A 178 -13.48 12.14 -12.41
N ILE A 179 -12.95 12.91 -11.44
CA ILE A 179 -12.75 14.36 -11.58
C ILE A 179 -11.73 14.68 -12.68
N HIS A 180 -10.64 13.93 -12.76
CA HIS A 180 -9.62 14.07 -13.80
C HIS A 180 -10.21 13.88 -15.21
N CYS A 181 -10.94 12.78 -15.43
CA CYS A 181 -11.61 12.48 -16.68
C CYS A 181 -12.70 13.52 -17.03
N ALA A 182 -13.44 14.01 -16.04
CA ALA A 182 -14.47 15.04 -16.25
C ALA A 182 -13.86 16.38 -16.70
N ARG A 183 -12.73 16.79 -16.11
CA ARG A 183 -12.00 18.01 -16.48
C ARG A 183 -11.34 17.92 -17.85
N HIS A 184 -10.88 16.72 -18.20
CA HIS A 184 -10.12 16.46 -19.42
C HIS A 184 -10.92 15.65 -20.43
N ARG A 185 -12.24 15.90 -20.55
CA ARG A 185 -13.23 15.13 -21.35
C ARG A 185 -12.81 14.84 -22.81
N ALA A 186 -11.90 15.62 -23.40
CA ALA A 186 -11.35 15.43 -24.76
C ALA A 186 -10.00 14.67 -24.82
N ARG A 187 -9.39 14.31 -23.67
CA ARG A 187 -8.05 13.71 -23.53
C ARG A 187 -7.99 12.51 -22.57
N ALA A 188 -9.12 12.02 -22.06
CA ALA A 188 -9.12 10.79 -21.28
C ALA A 188 -8.73 9.63 -22.21
N ASP A 189 -7.45 9.26 -22.20
CA ASP A 189 -6.94 8.13 -22.95
C ASP A 189 -7.53 6.85 -22.36
N LEU A 190 -8.62 6.38 -22.97
CA LEU A 190 -9.32 5.16 -22.58
C LEU A 190 -8.40 3.94 -22.64
N ARG A 191 -7.38 3.95 -23.52
CA ARG A 191 -6.39 2.87 -23.58
C ARG A 191 -5.50 2.91 -22.35
N ALA A 192 -5.00 4.08 -21.97
CA ALA A 192 -4.23 4.25 -20.74
C ALA A 192 -5.01 3.85 -19.48
N LEU A 193 -6.30 4.20 -19.41
CA LEU A 193 -7.19 3.80 -18.32
C LEU A 193 -7.35 2.28 -18.28
N ALA A 194 -7.69 1.66 -19.41
CA ALA A 194 -7.88 0.21 -19.49
C ALA A 194 -6.60 -0.55 -19.14
N LEU A 195 -5.45 -0.11 -19.67
CA LEU A 195 -4.14 -0.70 -19.38
C LEU A 195 -3.76 -0.57 -17.91
N GLY A 196 -4.02 0.59 -17.29
CA GLY A 196 -3.73 0.80 -15.87
C GLY A 196 -4.61 -0.05 -14.94
N LEU A 197 -5.85 -0.33 -15.33
CA LEU A 197 -6.77 -1.17 -14.56
C LEU A 197 -6.56 -2.68 -14.76
N LEU A 198 -5.68 -3.09 -15.67
CA LEU A 198 -5.41 -4.50 -15.94
C LEU A 198 -5.06 -5.33 -14.70
N PRO A 199 -4.22 -4.87 -13.74
CA PRO A 199 -3.90 -5.68 -12.56
C PRO A 199 -5.13 -6.02 -11.72
N LEU A 200 -6.06 -5.07 -11.58
CA LEU A 200 -7.30 -5.28 -10.84
C LEU A 200 -8.21 -6.26 -11.60
N ALA A 201 -8.42 -6.05 -12.91
CA ALA A 201 -9.23 -6.94 -13.72
C ALA A 201 -8.66 -8.37 -13.77
N ALA A 202 -7.35 -8.51 -13.91
CA ALA A 202 -6.67 -9.80 -13.89
C ALA A 202 -6.86 -10.50 -12.54
N TRP A 203 -6.78 -9.75 -11.44
CA TRP A 203 -7.01 -10.29 -10.12
C TRP A 203 -8.46 -10.79 -9.93
N GLU A 204 -9.46 -10.00 -10.34
CA GLU A 204 -10.87 -10.40 -10.27
C GLU A 204 -11.11 -11.71 -11.02
N ILE A 205 -10.53 -11.86 -12.23
CA ILE A 205 -10.63 -13.11 -13.00
C ILE A 205 -10.00 -14.29 -12.27
N VAL A 206 -8.83 -14.09 -11.64
CA VAL A 206 -8.16 -15.15 -10.86
C VAL A 206 -8.99 -15.53 -9.63
N SER A 207 -9.64 -14.57 -8.98
CA SER A 207 -10.44 -14.80 -7.78
C SER A 207 -11.75 -15.57 -8.00
N LEU A 208 -12.23 -15.63 -9.25
CA LEU A 208 -13.45 -16.36 -9.62
C LEU A 208 -13.25 -17.87 -9.74
N VAL A 209 -11.99 -18.34 -9.74
CA VAL A 209 -11.62 -19.74 -9.98
C VAL A 209 -11.08 -20.37 -8.70
#